data_AF-A0A0C9ZX32-F1
#
_entry.id   AF-A0A0C9ZX32-F1
#
_cell.length_a   1.000
_cell.length_b   1.000
_cell.length_c   1.000
_cell.angle_alpha   90.00
_cell.angle_beta   90.00
_cell.angle_gamma   90.00
#
_symmetry.space_group_name_H-M   'P 1'
#
loop_
_entity.id
_entity.type
_entity.pdbx_description
1 polymer ?
#
loop_
_entity_poly.entity_id
_entity_poly.type
_entity_poly.pdbx_seq_one_letter_code
_entity_poly.pdbx_strand_id
1 'polypeptide(L)'
;VTSHGSQVHGQLKTKVHPLVEAMFGFHSSQSKGVIKKNQILAENLKEGTNFTFKVCHSWITHQTIAPIIQKIINMMWFANKHNDGVLFHNHFKPFPYLALALVLAAIECCIDEWMMG
;
A
#
# COMPACT_ATOMS: atom_id res chain seq x y z
N VAL A 1 11.72 -22.30 9.15
CA VAL A 1 11.41 -21.42 7.99
C VAL A 1 11.16 -20.02 8.54
N THR A 2 12.19 -19.19 8.75
CA THR A 2 12.02 -18.05 9.69
C THR A 2 13.06 -16.91 9.57
N SER A 3 13.64 -16.65 8.40
CA SER A 3 14.45 -15.41 8.20
C SER A 3 13.92 -14.54 7.06
N HIS A 4 13.63 -15.14 5.90
CA HIS A 4 13.23 -14.40 4.71
C HIS A 4 11.84 -13.76 4.80
N GLY A 5 10.85 -14.41 5.42
CA GLY A 5 9.49 -13.87 5.54
C GLY A 5 9.39 -12.62 6.43
N SER A 6 10.05 -12.62 7.60
CA SER A 6 10.08 -11.46 8.50
C SER A 6 10.75 -10.25 7.84
N GLN A 7 11.79 -10.48 7.03
CA GLN A 7 12.48 -9.43 6.29
C GLN A 7 11.56 -8.78 5.23
N VAL A 8 10.76 -9.56 4.50
CA VAL A 8 9.83 -9.01 3.49
C VAL A 8 8.77 -8.14 4.14
N HIS A 9 8.16 -8.59 5.25
CA HIS A 9 7.13 -7.82 5.95
C HIS A 9 7.68 -6.51 6.53
N GLY A 10 8.85 -6.55 7.16
CA GLY A 10 9.51 -5.35 7.69
C GLY A 10 9.85 -4.34 6.59
N GLN A 11 10.47 -4.80 5.50
CA GLN A 11 10.81 -3.93 4.37
C GLN A 11 9.58 -3.34 3.69
N LEU A 12 8.52 -4.14 3.53
CA LEU A 12 7.26 -3.68 2.96
C LEU A 12 6.66 -2.58 3.83
N LYS A 13 6.55 -2.81 5.15
CA LYS A 13 6.00 -1.82 6.10
C LYS A 13 6.76 -0.50 6.03
N THR A 14 8.10 -0.53 6.06
CA THR A 14 8.94 0.68 5.98
C THR A 14 8.74 1.46 4.68
N LYS A 15 8.45 0.79 3.56
CA LYS A 15 8.20 1.46 2.27
C LYS A 15 6.76 1.95 2.12
N VAL A 16 5.79 1.22 2.67
CA VAL A 16 4.35 1.54 2.58
C VAL A 16 4.03 2.79 3.40
N HIS A 17 4.53 2.89 4.63
CA HIS A 17 4.17 3.96 5.55
C HIS A 17 4.35 5.39 4.99
N PRO A 18 5.54 5.79 4.49
CA PRO A 18 5.72 7.14 3.92
C PRO A 18 4.90 7.36 2.64
N LEU A 19 4.57 6.30 1.89
CA LEU A 19 3.74 6.42 0.69
C LEU A 19 2.27 6.64 1.03
N VAL A 20 1.74 5.88 2.01
CA VAL A 20 0.37 6.04 2.51
C VAL A 20 0.18 7.45 3.06
N GLU A 21 1.12 7.92 3.87
CA GLU A 21 1.10 9.28 4.42
C GLU A 21 1.04 10.34 3.31
N ALA A 22 1.99 10.29 2.36
CA ALA A 22 2.09 11.30 1.31
C ALA A 22 0.97 11.24 0.27
N MET A 23 0.50 10.04 -0.11
CA MET A 23 -0.48 9.88 -1.19
C MET A 23 -1.93 10.05 -0.72
N PHE A 24 -2.23 9.76 0.53
CA PHE A 24 -3.57 9.98 1.10
C PHE A 24 -3.68 11.29 1.88
N GLY A 25 -2.56 11.93 2.24
CA GLY A 25 -2.56 13.23 2.92
C GLY A 25 -2.71 13.12 4.44
N PHE A 26 -2.20 12.05 5.05
CA PHE A 26 -2.07 11.99 6.50
C PHE A 26 -0.97 12.93 6.98
N HIS A 27 -1.12 13.41 8.21
CA HIS A 27 -0.13 14.29 8.83
C HIS A 27 0.15 13.85 10.26
N SER A 28 1.41 13.57 10.58
CA SER A 28 1.83 13.34 11.96
C SER A 28 1.71 14.63 12.79
N SER A 29 0.91 14.60 13.84
CA SER A 29 0.72 15.73 14.76
C SER A 29 0.11 15.26 16.08
N GLN A 30 0.50 15.89 17.18
CA GLN A 30 -0.12 15.69 18.49
C GLN A 30 -1.40 16.53 18.69
N SER A 31 -1.76 17.36 17.71
CA SER A 31 -2.98 18.17 17.79
C SER A 31 -4.21 17.29 17.67
N LYS A 32 -5.10 17.34 18.67
CA LYS A 32 -6.39 16.63 18.68
C LYS A 32 -7.21 16.88 17.40
N GLY A 33 -7.12 18.09 16.83
CA GLY A 33 -7.81 18.45 15.60
C GLY A 33 -7.23 17.76 14.36
N VAL A 34 -5.92 17.55 14.30
CA VAL A 34 -5.26 16.82 13.21
C VAL A 34 -5.50 15.33 13.34
N ILE A 35 -5.41 14.78 14.56
CA ILE A 35 -5.72 13.37 14.85
C ILE A 35 -7.15 13.03 14.40
N LYS A 36 -8.14 13.87 14.76
CA LYS A 36 -9.53 13.65 14.35
C LYS A 36 -9.71 13.69 12.82
N LYS A 37 -9.00 14.58 12.13
CA LYS A 37 -9.02 14.63 10.64
C LYS A 37 -8.42 13.37 10.02
N ASN A 38 -7.30 12.88 10.56
CA ASN A 38 -6.68 11.64 10.11
C ASN A 38 -7.61 10.44 10.34
N GLN A 39 -8.28 10.36 11.49
CA GLN A 39 -9.27 9.30 11.78
C GLN A 39 -10.43 9.31 10.76
N ILE A 40 -11.02 10.48 10.49
CA ILE A 40 -12.09 10.61 9.49
C ILE A 40 -11.60 10.20 8.09
N LEU A 41 -10.39 10.61 7.72
CA LEU A 41 -9.79 10.23 6.45
C LEU A 41 -9.58 8.71 6.34
N ALA A 42 -9.05 8.08 7.39
CA ALA A 42 -8.84 6.64 7.44
C ALA A 42 -10.17 5.86 7.34
N GLU A 43 -11.22 6.31 8.03
CA GLU A 43 -12.56 5.73 7.93
C GLU A 43 -13.11 5.80 6.49
N ASN A 44 -13.04 6.96 5.84
CA ASN A 44 -13.49 7.15 4.45
C ASN A 44 -12.71 6.29 3.45
N LEU A 45 -11.41 6.09 3.67
CA LEU A 45 -10.57 5.24 2.82
C LEU A 45 -10.92 3.76 2.95
N LYS A 46 -11.35 3.32 4.14
CA LYS A 46 -11.76 1.95 4.41
C LYS A 46 -13.18 1.63 3.95
N GLU A 47 -14.07 2.63 3.90
CA GLU A 47 -15.41 2.45 3.33
C GLU A 47 -15.31 1.91 1.90
N GLY A 48 -15.99 0.78 1.62
CA GLY A 48 -16.02 0.19 0.28
C GLY A 48 -14.67 -0.22 -0.32
N THR A 49 -13.60 -0.30 0.48
CA THR A 49 -12.21 -0.51 -0.03
C THR A 49 -11.73 0.61 -0.95
N ASN A 50 -12.19 1.85 -0.73
CA ASN A 50 -11.87 3.02 -1.56
C ASN A 50 -10.36 3.23 -1.78
N PHE A 51 -9.50 2.79 -0.88
CA PHE A 51 -8.04 2.85 -1.05
C PHE A 51 -7.49 1.95 -2.19
N THR A 52 -8.23 0.92 -2.61
CA THR A 52 -7.80 -0.02 -3.67
C THR A 52 -8.19 0.40 -5.07
N PHE A 53 -9.20 1.26 -5.18
CA PHE A 53 -9.75 1.70 -6.46
C PHE A 53 -9.65 3.21 -6.57
N LYS A 54 -9.02 3.71 -7.64
CA LYS A 54 -9.31 5.08 -8.06
C LYS A 54 -10.72 5.07 -8.63
N VAL A 55 -11.67 5.79 -8.00
CA VAL A 55 -12.97 6.08 -8.64
C VAL A 55 -12.68 6.87 -9.91
N CYS A 56 -12.64 6.18 -11.04
CA CYS A 56 -12.51 6.79 -12.35
C CYS A 56 -13.91 7.19 -12.78
N HIS A 57 -14.18 8.49 -12.89
CA HIS A 57 -15.48 9.04 -13.30
C HIS A 57 -15.83 8.78 -14.78
N SER A 58 -15.16 7.85 -15.44
CA SER A 58 -15.40 7.46 -16.83
C SER A 58 -15.77 5.98 -16.88
N TRP A 59 -16.98 5.70 -17.37
CA TRP A 59 -17.60 4.38 -17.50
C TRP A 59 -16.90 3.42 -18.46
N ILE A 60 -15.73 3.80 -18.97
CA ILE A 60 -14.97 3.07 -19.98
C ILE A 60 -13.51 3.07 -19.56
N THR A 61 -13.14 2.23 -18.60
CA THR A 61 -11.81 1.59 -18.49
C THR A 61 -11.75 0.82 -17.18
N HIS A 62 -11.24 -0.41 -17.27
CA HIS A 62 -10.83 -1.28 -16.16
C HIS A 62 -10.51 -0.52 -14.87
N GLN A 63 -11.08 -0.95 -13.73
CA GLN A 63 -10.67 -0.50 -12.39
C GLN A 63 -9.14 -0.44 -12.34
N THR A 64 -8.60 0.77 -12.41
CA THR A 64 -7.16 0.96 -12.38
C THR A 64 -6.74 0.74 -10.94
N ILE A 65 -5.84 -0.22 -10.75
CA ILE A 65 -5.14 -0.44 -9.48
C ILE A 65 -4.67 0.92 -8.97
N ALA A 66 -5.02 1.27 -7.72
CA ALA A 66 -4.65 2.55 -7.14
C ALA A 66 -3.14 2.82 -7.35
N PRO A 67 -2.71 4.01 -7.81
CA PRO A 67 -1.31 4.29 -8.14
C PRO A 67 -0.29 3.92 -7.06
N ILE A 68 -0.73 3.94 -5.78
CA ILE A 68 0.06 3.52 -4.63
C ILE A 68 0.46 2.04 -4.70
N ILE A 69 -0.43 1.14 -5.13
CA ILE A 69 -0.18 -0.31 -5.21
C ILE A 69 0.93 -0.59 -6.24
N GLN A 70 0.83 -0.03 -7.44
CA GLN A 70 1.87 -0.17 -8.47
C GLN A 70 3.21 0.40 -7.99
N LYS A 71 3.18 1.55 -7.29
CA LYS A 71 4.39 2.19 -6.74
C LYS A 71 5.05 1.30 -5.69
N ILE A 72 4.28 0.69 -4.79
CA ILE A 72 4.80 -0.27 -3.79
C ILE A 72 5.38 -1.50 -4.48
N ILE A 73 4.67 -2.10 -5.44
CA ILE A 73 5.16 -3.26 -6.19
C ILE A 73 6.50 -2.96 -6.85
N ASN A 74 6.60 -1.81 -7.54
CA ASN A 74 7.83 -1.38 -8.18
C ASN A 74 8.96 -1.18 -7.16
N MET A 75 8.71 -0.49 -6.05
CA MET A 75 9.71 -0.25 -5.01
C MET A 75 10.17 -1.53 -4.30
N MET A 76 9.30 -2.52 -4.14
CA MET A 76 9.60 -3.78 -3.46
C MET A 76 10.32 -4.77 -4.38
N TRP A 77 9.76 -5.07 -5.54
CA TRP A 77 10.20 -6.19 -6.37
C TRP A 77 10.89 -5.79 -7.67
N PHE A 78 10.82 -4.52 -8.10
CA PHE A 78 11.30 -4.11 -9.45
C PHE A 78 12.17 -2.84 -9.49
N ALA A 79 12.60 -2.30 -8.35
CA ALA A 79 13.35 -1.05 -8.30
C ALA A 79 14.73 -1.15 -8.96
N ASN A 80 15.39 -2.31 -8.86
CA ASN A 80 16.74 -2.54 -9.37
C ASN A 80 16.84 -3.91 -10.07
N LYS A 81 17.85 -4.06 -10.94
CA LYS A 81 18.13 -5.32 -11.67
C LYS A 81 18.40 -6.54 -10.79
N HIS A 82 18.73 -6.32 -9.52
CA HIS A 82 19.02 -7.37 -8.54
C HIS A 82 17.83 -7.71 -7.65
N ASN A 83 16.68 -7.06 -7.83
CA ASN A 83 15.48 -7.39 -7.05
C ASN A 83 14.81 -8.65 -7.58
N ASP A 84 14.10 -9.35 -6.69
CA ASP A 84 13.51 -10.65 -6.98
C ASP A 84 12.55 -10.64 -8.18
N GLY A 85 11.77 -9.57 -8.37
CA GLY A 85 10.86 -9.44 -9.51
C GLY A 85 11.59 -9.36 -10.86
N VAL A 86 12.83 -8.87 -10.86
CA VAL A 86 13.67 -8.80 -12.06
C VAL A 86 14.44 -10.11 -12.27
N LEU A 87 15.07 -10.63 -11.21
CA LEU A 87 15.86 -11.87 -11.28
C LEU A 87 14.99 -13.10 -11.55
N PHE A 88 13.79 -13.16 -10.97
CA PHE A 88 12.88 -14.28 -11.06
C PHE A 88 11.62 -13.93 -11.85
N HIS A 89 11.78 -13.26 -13.00
CA HIS A 89 10.68 -12.74 -13.83
C HIS A 89 9.54 -13.75 -14.06
N ASN A 90 9.85 -15.03 -14.31
CA ASN A 90 8.87 -16.09 -14.55
C ASN A 90 7.96 -16.37 -13.33
N HIS A 91 8.41 -16.06 -12.11
CA HIS A 91 7.61 -16.21 -10.90
C HIS A 91 6.74 -14.98 -10.63
N PHE A 92 7.07 -13.83 -11.22
CA PHE A 92 6.36 -12.57 -11.03
C PHE A 92 5.54 -12.14 -12.26
N LYS A 93 5.39 -13.03 -13.25
CA LYS A 93 4.58 -12.80 -14.45
C LYS A 93 3.63 -13.98 -14.70
N PRO A 94 2.31 -13.80 -14.48
CA PRO A 94 1.66 -12.62 -13.90
C PRO A 94 2.07 -12.40 -12.43
N PHE A 95 1.91 -11.18 -11.91
CA PHE A 95 2.32 -10.87 -10.54
C PHE A 95 1.57 -11.76 -9.53
N PRO A 96 2.25 -12.31 -8.49
CA PRO A 96 1.63 -13.31 -7.64
C PRO A 96 0.47 -12.73 -6.82
N TYR A 97 -0.68 -13.40 -6.81
CA TYR A 97 -1.84 -12.98 -6.01
C TYR A 97 -1.51 -12.87 -4.53
N LEU A 98 -0.67 -13.75 -4.00
CA LEU A 98 -0.23 -13.71 -2.60
C LEU A 98 0.59 -12.45 -2.30
N ALA A 99 1.46 -12.04 -3.22
CA ALA A 99 2.25 -10.81 -3.07
C ALA A 99 1.35 -9.57 -3.18
N LEU A 100 0.33 -9.60 -4.04
CA LEU A 100 -0.66 -8.51 -4.14
C LEU A 100 -1.48 -8.40 -2.86
N ALA A 101 -2.00 -9.51 -2.33
CA ALA A 101 -2.75 -9.55 -1.08
C ALA A 101 -1.91 -9.01 0.09
N LEU A 102 -0.61 -9.34 0.13
CA LEU A 102 0.30 -8.80 1.13
C LEU A 102 0.46 -7.27 1.03
N VAL A 103 0.57 -6.73 -0.18
CA VAL A 103 0.63 -5.27 -0.42
C VAL A 103 -0.66 -4.60 0.06
N LEU A 104 -1.83 -5.17 -0.27
CA LEU A 104 -3.13 -4.65 0.15
C LEU A 104 -3.26 -4.65 1.67
N ALA A 105 -2.93 -5.76 2.32
CA ALA A 105 -2.95 -5.89 3.78
C ALA A 105 -1.99 -4.92 4.46
N ALA A 106 -0.82 -4.65 3.87
CA ALA A 106 0.13 -3.68 4.41
C ALA A 106 -0.39 -2.24 4.31
N ILE A 107 -1.09 -1.88 3.23
CA ILE A 107 -1.73 -0.57 3.09
C ILE A 107 -2.85 -0.43 4.12
N GLU A 108 -3.73 -1.43 4.22
CA GLU A 108 -4.84 -1.43 5.18
C GLU A 108 -4.34 -1.31 6.62
N CYS A 109 -3.34 -2.13 6.99
CA CYS A 109 -2.72 -2.08 8.31
C CYS A 109 -2.10 -0.70 8.61
N CYS A 110 -1.49 -0.05 7.62
CA CYS A 110 -0.95 1.29 7.80
C CYS A 110 -2.05 2.34 7.95
N ILE A 111 -3.17 2.22 7.25
CA ILE A 111 -4.34 3.11 7.44
C ILE A 111 -4.93 2.91 8.85
N ASP A 112 -4.96 1.68 9.36
CA ASP A 112 -5.45 1.38 10.72
C ASP A 112 -4.60 2.01 11.82
N GLU A 113 -3.28 2.16 11.61
CA GLU A 113 -2.40 2.89 12.54
C GLU A 113 -2.88 4.35 12.73
N TRP A 114 -3.41 4.99 11.67
CA TRP A 114 -3.95 6.35 11.75
C TRP A 114 -5.32 6.47 12.42
N MET A 115 -6.04 5.36 12.59
CA MET A 115 -7.28 5.33 13.38
C MET A 115 -7.00 5.35 14.88
N MET A 116 -5.93 4.66 15.30
CA MET A 116 -5.61 4.45 16.71
C MET A 116 -4.94 5.67 17.37
N GLY A 117 -4.34 6.56 16.57
CA GLY A 117 -3.72 7.82 17.02
C GLY A 117 -2.23 7.69 17.32
#